data_AF-A0A2G6D7I5-F1
#
_entry.id   AF-A0A2G6D7I5-F1
#
_cell.length_a   1.000
_cell.length_b   1.000
_cell.length_c   1.000
_cell.angle_alpha   90.00
_cell.angle_beta   90.00
_cell.angle_gamma   90.00
#
_symmetry.space_group_name_H-M   'P 1'
#
loop_
_entity.id
_entity.type
_entity.pdbx_description
1 polymer ?
#
loop_
_entity_poly.entity_id
_entity_poly.type
_entity_poly.pdbx_seq_one_letter_code
_entity_poly.pdbx_strand_id
1 'polypeptide(L)' 'LCGHFSIVDAMYAPVMWRISGYGLEVSADFEQWVKAMKNLPAMQEWLAAAQHEEWVMEHYEAMGD' A
#
# COMPACT_ATOMS: atom_id res chain seq x y z
N LEU A 1 -6.13 -12.58 -4.29
CA LEU A 1 -7.34 -12.35 -5.12
C LEU A 1 -7.72 -13.56 -5.98
N CYS A 2 -6.74 -14.29 -6.52
CA CYS A 2 -6.97 -15.52 -7.31
C CYS A 2 -6.40 -16.77 -6.61
N GLY A 3 -6.62 -16.91 -5.30
CA GLY A 3 -5.99 -17.94 -4.48
C GLY A 3 -4.60 -17.50 -4.00
N HIS A 4 -3.55 -18.19 -4.45
CA HIS A 4 -2.16 -17.80 -4.16
C HIS A 4 -1.86 -16.41 -4.70
N PHE A 5 -0.79 -15.78 -4.17
CA PHE A 5 -0.31 -14.49 -4.66
C PHE A 5 -0.10 -14.53 -6.18
N SER A 6 -0.62 -13.51 -6.86
CA SER A 6 -0.64 -13.44 -8.32
C SER A 6 -0.41 -12.00 -8.80
N ILE A 7 -0.28 -11.82 -10.12
CA ILE A 7 -0.17 -10.49 -10.73
C ILE A 7 -1.35 -9.57 -10.36
N VAL A 8 -2.55 -10.14 -10.15
CA VAL A 8 -3.73 -9.35 -9.76
C VAL A 8 -3.50 -8.68 -8.41
N ASP A 9 -2.88 -9.37 -7.45
CA ASP A 9 -2.57 -8.81 -6.14
C ASP A 9 -1.53 -7.68 -6.25
N ALA A 10 -0.50 -7.86 -7.07
CA ALA A 10 0.51 -6.83 -7.33
C ALA A 10 -0.10 -5.57 -7.99
N MET A 11 -0.97 -5.75 -8.98
CA MET A 11 -1.64 -4.64 -9.67
C MET A 11 -2.56 -3.85 -8.73
N TYR A 12 -3.15 -4.49 -7.71
CA TYR A 12 -4.01 -3.84 -6.72
C TYR A 12 -3.26 -3.34 -5.47
N ALA A 13 -1.99 -3.66 -5.28
CA ALA A 13 -1.19 -3.19 -4.15
C ALA A 13 -1.19 -1.65 -3.99
N PRO A 14 -1.10 -0.84 -5.07
CA PRO A 14 -1.17 0.62 -4.94
C PRO A 14 -2.55 1.13 -4.46
N VAL A 15 -3.63 0.40 -4.72
CA VAL A 15 -4.98 0.73 -4.23
C VAL A 15 -5.07 0.40 -2.74
N MET A 16 -4.56 -0.77 -2.35
CA MET A 16 -4.42 -1.18 -0.95
C MET A 16 -3.68 -0.14 -0.11
N TRP A 17 -2.56 0.39 -0.60
CA TRP A 17 -1.78 1.41 0.09
C TRP A 17 -2.53 2.73 0.27
N ARG A 18 -3.26 3.19 -0.75
CA ARG A 18 -4.09 4.41 -0.65
C ARG A 18 -5.20 4.25 0.37
N ILE A 19 -5.95 3.14 0.29
CA ILE A 19 -7.03 2.84 1.24
C ILE A 19 -6.49 2.80 2.68
N SER A 20 -5.33 2.15 2.87
CA SER A 20 -4.66 2.09 4.18
C SER A 20 -4.21 3.46 4.67
N GLY A 21 -3.62 4.29 3.80
CA GLY A 21 -3.12 5.62 4.16
C GLY A 21 -4.22 6.63 4.45
N TYR A 22 -5.36 6.52 3.78
CA TYR A 22 -6.53 7.37 4.02
C TYR A 22 -7.37 6.94 5.23
N GLY A 23 -7.10 5.77 5.83
CA GLY A 23 -7.82 5.29 7.00
C GLY A 23 -9.30 4.99 6.72
N LEU A 24 -9.63 4.54 5.50
CA LEU A 24 -11.02 4.23 5.13
C LEU A 24 -11.50 2.95 5.83
N GLU A 25 -12.79 2.93 6.19
CA GLU A 25 -13.45 1.70 6.65
C GLU A 25 -13.55 0.69 5.51
N VAL A 26 -13.24 -0.58 5.80
CA VAL A 26 -13.18 -1.66 4.83
C VAL A 26 -13.81 -2.94 5.39
N SER A 27 -14.12 -3.88 4.50
CA SER A 27 -14.60 -5.20 4.92
C SER A 27 -13.49 -6.04 5.56
N ALA A 28 -13.88 -7.00 6.40
CA ALA A 28 -12.95 -7.94 7.02
C ALA A 28 -12.11 -8.73 6.00
N ASP A 29 -12.68 -9.11 4.86
CA ASP A 29 -11.96 -9.81 3.78
C ASP A 29 -10.84 -8.94 3.19
N PHE A 30 -11.10 -7.64 3.05
CA PHE A 30 -10.09 -6.70 2.57
C PHE A 30 -8.96 -6.56 3.60
N GLU A 31 -9.28 -6.44 4.89
CA GLU A 31 -8.27 -6.40 5.96
C GLU A 31 -7.40 -7.65 5.98
N GLN A 32 -8.00 -8.84 5.81
CA GLN A 32 -7.27 -10.10 5.75
C GLN A 32 -6.31 -10.13 4.55
N TRP A 33 -6.76 -9.68 3.39
CA TRP A 33 -5.93 -9.57 2.19
C TRP A 33 -4.80 -8.54 2.37
N VAL A 34 -5.07 -7.37 2.95
CA VAL A 34 -4.06 -6.35 3.29
C VAL A 34 -3.00 -6.94 4.21
N LYS A 35 -3.40 -7.69 5.24
CA LYS A 35 -2.47 -8.37 6.16
C LYS A 35 -1.59 -9.38 5.42
N ALA A 36 -2.17 -10.19 4.53
CA ALA A 36 -1.42 -11.13 3.72
C ALA A 36 -0.40 -10.42 2.80
N MET A 37 -0.82 -9.34 2.14
CA MET A 37 0.03 -8.52 1.28
C MET A 37 1.19 -7.88 2.06
N LYS A 38 0.92 -7.23 3.20
CA LYS A 38 1.96 -6.60 4.03
C LYS A 38 2.98 -7.58 4.61
N ASN A 39 2.66 -8.87 4.67
CA ASN A 39 3.60 -9.92 5.08
C ASN A 39 4.52 -10.41 3.96
N LEU A 40 4.32 -9.99 2.71
CA LEU A 40 5.21 -10.33 1.61
C LEU A 40 6.52 -9.53 1.72
N PRO A 41 7.70 -10.16 1.57
CA PRO A 41 8.98 -9.44 1.58
C PRO A 41 9.01 -8.29 0.57
N ALA A 42 8.51 -8.52 -0.65
CA ALA A 42 8.45 -7.49 -1.69
C ALA A 42 7.58 -6.27 -1.31
N MET A 43 6.52 -6.46 -0.50
CA MET A 43 5.69 -5.33 -0.04
C MET A 43 6.37 -4.54 1.09
N GLN A 44 7.14 -5.23 1.94
CA GLN A 44 7.96 -4.58 2.97
C GLN A 44 9.10 -3.78 2.34
N GLU A 45 9.77 -4.35 1.34
CA GLU A 45 10.79 -3.66 0.54
C GLU A 45 10.21 -2.43 -0.18
N TRP A 46 9.03 -2.56 -0.79
CA TRP A 46 8.34 -1.42 -1.40
C TRP A 46 8.08 -0.32 -0.36
N LEU A 47 7.49 -0.65 0.78
CA LEU A 47 7.22 0.34 1.83
C LEU A 47 8.51 1.04 2.29
N ALA A 48 9.57 0.28 2.51
CA ALA A 48 10.86 0.84 2.90
C ALA A 48 11.45 1.75 1.81
N ALA A 49 11.33 1.39 0.53
CA ALA A 49 11.78 2.23 -0.57
C ALA A 49 10.97 3.53 -0.66
N ALA A 50 9.65 3.46 -0.51
CA ALA A 50 8.77 4.63 -0.52
C ALA A 50 9.07 5.60 0.64
N GLN A 51 9.43 5.08 1.82
CA GLN A 51 9.84 5.90 2.96
C GLN A 51 11.19 6.60 2.78
N HIS A 52 12.05 6.08 1.90
CA HIS A 52 13.33 6.68 1.54
C HIS A 52 13.26 7.51 0.25
N GLU A 53 12.07 7.73 -0.32
CA GLU A 53 11.92 8.54 -1.53
C GLU A 53 12.20 10.01 -1.22
N GLU A 54 13.25 10.57 -1.86
CA GLU A 54 13.63 11.97 -1.69
C GLU A 54 12.91 12.91 -2.67
N TRP A 55 12.17 12.36 -3.63
CA TRP A 55 11.46 13.13 -4.64
C TRP A 55 10.20 13.75 -4.03
N VAL A 56 10.31 15.01 -3.63
CA VAL A 56 9.23 15.80 -3.02
C VAL A 56 8.67 16.78 -4.05
N MET A 57 7.35 16.83 -4.18
CA MET A 57 6.68 17.91 -4.92
C MET A 57 6.17 18.98 -3.94
N GLU A 58 6.93 20.07 -3.81
CA GLU A 58 6.65 21.17 -2.87
C GLU A 58 5.19 21.66 -2.92
N HIS A 59 4.61 21.79 -4.12
CA HIS A 59 3.22 22.22 -4.31
C HIS A 59 2.16 21.33 -3.63
N TYR A 60 2.43 20.03 -3.47
CA TYR A 60 1.49 19.05 -2.90
C TYR A 60 1.87 18.62 -1.48
N GLU A 61 3.14 18.75 -1.10
CA GLU A 61 3.69 18.20 0.14
C GLU A 61 4.02 19.27 1.19
N ALA A 62 4.04 20.56 0.84
CA ALA A 62 4.29 21.65 1.78
C ALA A 62 3.07 22.01 2.68
N MET A 63 1.86 21.49 2.40
CA MET A 63 0.64 21.83 3.15
C MET A 63 0.36 20.84 4.31
N GLY A 64 1.37 20.57 5.12
CA GLY A 64 1.31 19.65 6.26
C GLY A 64 1.61 20.29 7.62
N ASP A 65 1.35 21.59 7.78
CA ASP A 65 1.41 22.33 9.06
C ASP A 65 0.02 22.51 9.70
#